data_AF-A0A973AH76-F1
#
_entry.id   AF-A0A973AH76-F1
#
_cell.length_a   1.000
_cell.length_b   1.000
_cell.length_c   1.000
_cell.angle_alpha   90.00
_cell.angle_beta   90.00
_cell.angle_gamma   90.00
#
_symmetry.space_group_name_H-M   'P 1'
#
loop_
_entity.id
_entity.type
_entity.pdbx_description
1 polymer ?
#
loop_
_entity_poly.entity_id
_entity_poly.type
_entity_poly.pdbx_seq_one_letter_code
_entity_poly.pdbx_strand_id
1 'polypeptide(L)' 'MKLIIGNKNYSSWSLRAWLLLKEAGIPFAEHRIALDLPNSASEMAAFSSAGRVPVLQLDGVTVWDTMA' A
#
# COMPACT_ATOMS: atom_id res chain seq x y z
N MET A 1 -7.41 10.47 -0.48
CA MET A 1 -6.97 9.09 -0.84
C MET A 1 -5.50 8.88 -0.43
N LYS A 2 -5.20 7.77 0.25
CA LYS A 2 -3.84 7.42 0.71
C LYS A 2 -3.50 6.01 0.24
N LEU A 3 -2.33 5.84 -0.36
CA LEU A 3 -1.79 4.55 -0.78
C LEU A 3 -0.62 4.18 0.13
N ILE A 4 -0.77 3.10 0.89
CA ILE A 4 0.27 2.51 1.72
C ILE A 4 0.93 1.40 0.91
N ILE A 5 2.23 1.51 0.70
CA ILE A 5 3.00 0.57 -0.11
C ILE A 5 4.30 0.16 0.58
N GLY A 6 4.78 -1.03 0.23
CA GLY A 6 6.17 -1.40 0.50
C GLY A 6 7.13 -0.73 -0.48
N ASN A 7 8.39 -1.13 -0.41
CA ASN A 7 9.39 -0.69 -1.38
C ASN A 7 9.01 -1.19 -2.79
N LYS A 8 8.83 -0.27 -3.73
CA LYS A 8 8.42 -0.55 -5.13
C LYS A 8 9.37 -1.48 -5.88
N ASN A 9 10.64 -1.52 -5.49
CA ASN A 9 11.65 -2.38 -6.12
C ASN A 9 11.63 -3.81 -5.57
N TYR A 10 11.06 -4.02 -4.38
CA TYR A 10 11.08 -5.30 -3.66
C TYR A 10 9.68 -5.93 -3.56
N SER A 11 8.61 -5.16 -3.80
CA SER A 11 7.23 -5.64 -3.78
C SER A 11 6.53 -5.32 -5.09
N SER A 12 6.44 -6.33 -5.97
CA SER A 12 5.74 -6.21 -7.26
C SER A 12 4.27 -5.82 -7.08
N TRP A 13 3.64 -6.22 -5.96
CA TRP A 13 2.27 -5.82 -5.63
C TRP A 13 2.15 -4.33 -5.29
N SER A 14 3.13 -3.80 -4.55
CA SER A 14 3.20 -2.36 -4.26
C SER A 14 3.43 -1.52 -5.51
N LEU A 15 4.30 -1.98 -6.42
CA LEU A 15 4.55 -1.30 -7.69
C LEU A 15 3.30 -1.26 -8.57
N ARG A 16 2.57 -2.38 -8.70
CA ARG A 16 1.35 -2.45 -9.53
C ARG A 16 0.29 -1.45 -9.09
N ALA A 17 -0.03 -1.40 -7.79
CA ALA A 17 -1.02 -0.46 -7.27
C ALA A 17 -0.61 1.00 -7.47
N TRP A 18 0.69 1.30 -7.23
CA TRP A 18 1.20 2.64 -7.47
C TRP A 18 1.14 3.05 -8.94
N LEU A 19 1.53 2.16 -9.85
CA LEU A 19 1.53 2.42 -11.28
C LEU A 19 0.11 2.65 -11.79
N LEU A 20 -0.84 1.81 -11.37
CA LEU A 20 -2.25 1.97 -11.76
C LEU A 20 -2.79 3.36 -11.40
N LEU A 21 -2.56 3.84 -10.18
CA LEU A 21 -3.03 5.17 -9.76
C LEU A 21 -2.31 6.29 -10.49
N LYS A 22 -1.01 6.13 -10.77
CA LYS A 22 -0.22 7.12 -11.52
C LYS A 22 -0.65 7.22 -12.98
N GLU A 23 -0.77 6.10 -13.67
CA GLU A 23 -1.21 6.03 -15.07
C GLU A 23 -2.66 6.50 -15.23
N ALA A 24 -3.52 6.22 -14.25
CA ALA A 24 -4.89 6.74 -14.22
C ALA A 24 -4.97 8.24 -13.87
N GLY A 25 -3.85 8.91 -13.57
CA GLY A 25 -3.81 10.33 -13.22
C GLY A 25 -4.51 10.66 -11.90
N ILE A 26 -4.71 9.68 -11.02
CA ILE A 26 -5.44 9.86 -9.78
C ILE A 26 -4.48 10.42 -8.73
N PRO A 27 -4.79 11.57 -8.08
CA PRO A 27 -3.95 12.10 -7.01
C PRO A 27 -4.08 11.25 -5.74
N PHE A 28 -2.95 10.89 -5.14
CA PHE A 28 -2.90 10.16 -3.87
C PHE A 28 -1.70 10.57 -3.03
N ALA A 29 -1.87 10.48 -1.71
CA ALA A 29 -0.75 10.55 -0.76
C ALA A 29 -0.09 9.18 -0.64
N GLU A 30 1.22 9.11 -0.84
CA GLU A 30 1.99 7.88 -0.70
C GLU A 30 2.53 7.74 0.73
N HIS A 31 2.37 6.57 1.33
CA HIS A 31 3.04 6.19 2.57
C HIS A 31 3.82 4.90 2.35
N ARG A 32 5.15 4.99 2.50
CA ARG A 32 6.03 3.87 2.22
C ARG A 32 6.47 3.21 3.52
N ILE A 33 6.25 1.91 3.60
CA ILE A 33 6.76 1.05 4.67
C ILE A 33 8.06 0.42 4.20
N ALA A 34 9.09 0.48 5.03
CA ALA A 34 10.32 -0.26 4.80
C ALA A 34 10.05 -1.75 5.08
N LEU A 35 10.32 -2.61 4.10
CA LEU A 35 10.14 -4.06 4.21
C LEU A 35 11.40 -4.70 4.81
N ASP A 36 11.26 -5.94 5.30
CA ASP A 36 12.34 -6.77 5.84
C ASP A 36 13.05 -6.19 7.07
N LEU A 37 12.38 -5.30 7.81
CA LEU A 37 12.79 -4.84 9.12
C LEU A 37 12.02 -5.57 10.22
N PRO A 38 12.58 -5.71 11.44
CA PRO A 38 11.89 -6.34 12.57
C PRO A 38 10.52 -5.71 12.88
N ASN A 39 10.35 -4.41 12.61
CA ASN A 39 9.12 -3.67 12.87
C ASN A 39 8.15 -3.61 11.67
N SER A 40 8.53 -4.10 10.48
CA SER A 40 7.71 -3.97 9.26
C SER A 40 6.32 -4.58 9.42
N ALA A 41 6.22 -5.74 10.09
CA ALA A 41 4.95 -6.42 10.31
C ALA A 41 4.01 -5.59 11.21
N SER A 42 4.54 -4.99 12.28
CA SER A 42 3.79 -4.11 13.17
C SER A 42 3.32 -2.85 12.46
N GLU A 43 4.15 -2.29 11.57
CA GLU A 43 3.81 -1.10 10.80
C GLU A 43 2.71 -1.41 9.78
N MET A 44 2.78 -2.54 9.06
CA MET A 44 1.72 -2.97 8.15
C MET A 44 0.41 -3.26 8.87
N ALA A 45 0.47 -3.89 10.05
CA ALA A 45 -0.70 -4.19 10.87
C ALA A 45 -1.44 -2.93 11.35
N ALA A 46 -0.75 -1.78 11.44
CA ALA A 46 -1.38 -0.51 11.79
C ALA A 46 -2.28 0.04 10.67
N PHE A 47 -2.09 -0.40 9.42
CA PHE A 47 -2.85 0.07 8.26
C PHE A 47 -3.84 -0.95 7.70
N SER A 48 -3.62 -2.24 7.94
CA SER A 48 -4.52 -3.31 7.52
C SER A 48 -4.44 -4.51 8.46
N SER A 49 -5.60 -5.09 8.79
CA SER A 49 -5.70 -6.34 9.54
C SER A 49 -5.07 -7.52 8.82
N ALA A 50 -4.89 -7.44 7.50
CA ALA A 50 -4.22 -8.48 6.72
C ALA A 50 -2.70 -8.49 6.90
N GLY A 51 -2.11 -7.41 7.46
CA GLY A 51 -0.66 -7.30 7.67
C GLY A 51 0.15 -7.32 6.37
N ARG A 52 -0.45 -6.89 5.26
CA ARG A 52 0.14 -6.90 3.91
C ARG A 52 -0.05 -5.54 3.24
N VAL A 53 0.79 -5.28 2.24
CA VAL A 53 0.73 -4.12 1.34
C VAL A 53 0.65 -4.61 -0.10
N PRO A 54 0.03 -3.85 -1.02
CA PRO A 54 -0.47 -2.46 -0.89
C PRO A 54 -1.80 -2.34 -0.11
N VAL A 55 -2.06 -1.17 0.48
CA VAL A 55 -3.35 -0.81 1.09
C VAL A 55 -3.78 0.56 0.58
N LEU A 56 -4.99 0.64 0.01
CA LEU A 56 -5.64 1.88 -0.41
C LEU A 56 -6.67 2.30 0.63
N GLN A 57 -6.56 3.53 1.11
CA GLN A 57 -7.54 4.17 1.98
C GLN A 57 -8.26 5.30 1.22
N LEU A 58 -9.56 5.15 1.08
CA LEU A 58 -10.45 6.10 0.41
C LEU A 58 -11.72 6.29 1.24
N ASP A 59 -11.95 7.49 1.75
CA ASP A 59 -13.20 7.91 2.39
C ASP A 59 -13.74 6.94 3.46
N GLY A 60 -12.84 6.40 4.28
CA GLY A 60 -13.16 5.44 5.35
C GLY A 60 -13.16 3.97 4.92
N VAL A 61 -13.08 3.71 3.61
CA VAL A 61 -12.89 2.36 3.05
C VAL A 61 -11.40 2.03 3.01
N THR A 62 -11.04 0.86 3.53
CA THR A 62 -9.67 0.32 3.46
C THR A 62 -9.68 -0.93 2.59
N VAL A 63 -9.05 -0.85 1.42
CA VAL A 63 -8.89 -1.96 0.48
C VAL A 63 -7.43 -2.40 0.51
N TRP A 64 -7.19 -3.65 0.89
CA TRP A 64 -5.83 -4.21 0.99
C TRP A 64 -5.57 -5.32 -0.04
N ASP A 65 -6.58 -5.64 -0.86
CA ASP A 65 -6.48 -6.64 -1.91
C ASP A 65 -6.42 -5.95 -3.28
N THR A 66 -5.52 -6.41 -4.13
CA THR A 66 -5.32 -5.87 -5.48
C THR A 66 -6.29 -6.44 -6.53
N MET A 67 -7.17 -7.37 -6.16
CA MET A 67 -8.25 -7.93 -6.97
C MET A 67 -9.67 -7.57 -6.46
N ALA A 68 -9.78 -6.81 -5.36
CA ALA A 68 -11.06 -6.35 -4.82
C ALA A 68 -11.60 -5.11 -5.55
#